data_AF-E8V455-F1
#
_entry.id   AF-E8V455-F1
#
_cell.length_a   1.000
_cell.length_b   1.000
_cell.length_c   1.000
_cell.angle_alpha   90.00
_cell.angle_beta   90.00
_cell.angle_gamma   90.00
#
_symmetry.space_group_name_H-M   'P 1'
#
loop_
_entity.id
_entity.type
_entity.pdbx_description
1 polymer ?
#
loop_
_entity_poly.entity_id
_entity_poly.type
_entity_poly.pdbx_seq_one_letter_code
_entity_poly.pdbx_strand_id
1 'polypeptide(L)'
;MSELLQSPEESSSNDLSPEEKAAAHSRRTFLFKLAVALNAAVGTVLAVPLVGYLLGPATKKASSKGSWVTLGSAKDFAVGETKLADFLSPVRSLGDGETGKVACWVRRISAQQFQVFAINCAHLGCPVRWFAQSKLFMCPCHGGAYYEDGSRASGPPERGLFEYRYKLDGDSLSIHAGDMPTLATQAACKEKPLVQIEPAATETRSKPWQA
;
A
#
# COMPACT_ATOMS: atom_id res chain seq x y z
N MET A 1 -49.94 64.69 28.09
CA MET A 1 -49.55 63.27 28.09
C MET A 1 -50.44 62.54 27.10
N SER A 2 -49.96 62.39 25.86
CA SER A 2 -50.39 61.57 24.70
C SER A 2 -49.97 62.37 23.45
N GLU A 3 -48.75 62.30 22.88
CA GLU A 3 -48.00 61.10 22.43
C GLU A 3 -48.96 60.08 21.83
N LEU A 4 -49.23 60.18 20.52
CA LEU A 4 -49.62 59.08 19.64
C LEU A 4 -49.52 59.51 18.17
N LEU A 5 -48.54 58.89 17.48
CA LEU A 5 -48.58 58.43 16.09
C LEU A 5 -48.43 59.45 14.95
N GLN A 6 -47.18 59.83 14.69
CA GLN A 6 -46.72 60.00 13.31
C GLN A 6 -46.31 58.62 12.77
N SER A 7 -47.15 58.00 11.95
CA SER A 7 -46.77 56.85 11.11
C SER A 7 -45.92 57.39 9.96
N PRO A 8 -44.73 56.82 9.66
CA PRO A 8 -44.04 57.15 8.42
C PRO A 8 -44.84 56.57 7.25
N GLU A 9 -45.09 57.43 6.28
CA GLU A 9 -45.79 57.13 5.03
C GLU A 9 -45.21 55.87 4.39
N GLU A 10 -46.09 54.89 4.20
CA GLU A 10 -45.89 53.71 3.39
C GLU A 10 -45.65 54.20 1.95
N SER A 11 -44.38 54.36 1.58
CA SER A 11 -43.98 54.84 0.27
C SER A 11 -44.41 53.81 -0.78
N SER A 12 -45.56 54.11 -1.41
CA SER A 12 -46.01 53.71 -2.73
C SER A 12 -44.97 52.91 -3.53
N SER A 13 -45.08 51.60 -3.47
CA SER A 13 -44.37 50.68 -4.36
C SER A 13 -45.26 50.21 -5.53
N ASN A 14 -46.33 50.93 -5.89
CA ASN A 14 -47.34 50.41 -6.83
C ASN A 14 -47.48 51.10 -8.20
N ASP A 15 -46.85 52.26 -8.43
CA ASP A 15 -46.94 53.00 -9.70
C ASP A 15 -45.78 52.70 -10.69
N LEU A 16 -45.48 51.42 -10.92
CA LEU A 16 -44.61 51.01 -12.04
C LEU A 16 -45.47 50.60 -13.24
N SER A 17 -45.14 51.11 -14.42
CA SER A 17 -45.78 50.75 -15.70
C SER A 17 -45.73 49.23 -15.92
N PRO A 18 -46.73 48.61 -16.58
CA PRO A 18 -46.70 47.19 -16.92
C PRO A 18 -45.40 46.74 -17.62
N GLU A 19 -44.81 47.62 -18.43
CA GLU A 19 -43.55 47.38 -19.13
C GLU A 19 -42.34 47.38 -18.18
N GLU A 20 -42.34 48.26 -17.17
CA GLU A 20 -41.32 48.30 -16.12
C GLU A 20 -41.42 47.12 -15.15
N LYS A 21 -42.66 46.68 -14.85
CA LYS A 21 -42.93 45.45 -14.08
C LYS A 21 -42.47 44.21 -14.86
N ALA A 22 -42.71 44.16 -16.17
CA ALA A 22 -42.23 43.08 -17.06
C ALA A 22 -40.70 43.07 -17.18
N ALA A 23 -40.06 44.24 -17.33
CA ALA A 23 -38.60 44.39 -17.37
C ALA A 23 -37.92 44.15 -16.01
N ALA A 24 -38.56 44.49 -14.90
CA ALA A 24 -38.10 44.13 -13.55
C ALA A 24 -38.23 42.62 -13.32
N HIS A 25 -39.30 41.99 -13.80
CA HIS A 25 -39.48 40.53 -13.75
C HIS A 25 -38.44 39.81 -14.63
N SER A 26 -38.12 40.33 -15.82
CA SER A 26 -37.10 39.76 -16.70
C SER A 26 -35.68 39.90 -16.12
N ARG A 27 -35.33 41.06 -15.56
CA ARG A 27 -34.05 41.29 -14.86
C ARG A 27 -33.93 40.44 -13.60
N ARG A 28 -34.96 40.39 -12.75
CA ARG A 28 -34.97 39.55 -11.54
C ARG A 28 -34.81 38.06 -11.87
N THR A 29 -35.51 37.59 -12.91
CA THR A 29 -35.40 36.21 -13.38
C THR A 29 -34.02 35.91 -13.95
N PHE A 30 -33.44 36.84 -14.71
CA PHE A 30 -32.07 36.72 -15.23
C PHE A 30 -31.04 36.64 -14.08
N LEU A 31 -31.09 37.59 -13.14
CA LEU A 31 -30.17 37.61 -12.00
C LEU A 31 -30.33 36.39 -11.09
N PHE A 32 -31.56 35.90 -10.89
CA PHE A 32 -31.81 34.66 -10.16
C PHE A 32 -31.18 33.45 -10.85
N LYS A 33 -31.37 33.30 -12.18
CA LYS A 33 -30.75 32.21 -12.96
C LYS A 33 -29.22 32.30 -12.93
N LEU A 34 -28.67 33.51 -13.05
CA LEU A 34 -27.23 33.74 -12.95
C LEU A 34 -26.69 33.38 -11.57
N ALA A 35 -27.38 33.77 -10.50
CA ALA A 35 -27.02 33.42 -9.12
C ALA A 35 -27.07 31.90 -8.89
N VAL A 36 -28.12 31.21 -9.38
CA VAL A 36 -28.22 29.75 -9.32
C VAL A 36 -27.07 29.10 -10.09
N ALA A 37 -26.76 29.59 -11.30
CA ALA A 37 -25.65 29.06 -12.10
C ALA A 37 -24.29 29.23 -11.42
N LEU A 38 -24.02 30.40 -10.82
CA LEU A 38 -22.79 30.66 -10.09
C LEU A 38 -22.67 29.77 -8.84
N ASN A 39 -23.74 29.62 -8.06
CA ASN A 39 -23.75 28.74 -6.89
C ASN A 39 -23.61 27.26 -7.28
N ALA A 40 -24.24 26.83 -8.38
CA ALA A 40 -24.05 25.48 -8.91
C ALA A 40 -22.62 25.22 -9.38
N ALA A 41 -21.97 26.23 -9.97
CA ALA A 41 -20.56 26.14 -10.36
C ALA A 41 -19.66 25.99 -9.12
N VAL A 42 -19.85 26.83 -8.09
CA VAL A 42 -19.11 26.72 -6.82
C VAL A 42 -19.36 25.36 -6.15
N GLY A 43 -20.63 24.94 -6.08
CA GLY A 43 -21.02 23.65 -5.53
C GLY A 43 -20.35 22.48 -6.25
N THR A 44 -20.26 22.54 -7.58
CA THR A 44 -19.60 21.52 -8.40
C THR A 44 -18.10 21.47 -8.14
N VAL A 45 -17.43 22.63 -8.10
CA VAL A 45 -15.98 22.71 -7.82
C VAL A 45 -15.63 22.09 -6.47
N LEU A 46 -16.49 22.26 -5.45
CA LEU A 46 -16.29 21.68 -4.13
C LEU A 46 -16.72 20.20 -4.05
N ALA A 47 -17.80 19.81 -4.75
CA ALA A 47 -18.31 18.45 -4.72
C ALA A 47 -17.40 17.45 -5.45
N VAL A 48 -16.80 17.85 -6.58
CA VAL A 48 -15.94 16.98 -7.40
C VAL A 48 -14.79 16.34 -6.61
N PRO A 49 -13.94 17.08 -5.86
CA PRO A 49 -12.86 16.45 -5.09
C PRO A 49 -13.39 15.56 -3.95
N LEU A 50 -14.51 15.92 -3.32
CA LEU A 50 -15.11 15.12 -2.24
C LEU A 50 -15.68 13.79 -2.76
N VAL A 51 -16.46 13.85 -3.85
CA VAL A 51 -17.00 12.65 -4.51
C VAL A 51 -15.87 11.80 -5.08
N GLY A 52 -14.85 12.43 -5.69
CA GLY A 52 -13.66 11.74 -6.17
C GLY A 52 -12.88 11.04 -5.06
N TYR A 53 -12.78 11.66 -3.87
CA TYR A 53 -12.16 11.03 -2.70
C TYR A 53 -12.96 9.83 -2.19
N LEU A 54 -14.29 9.95 -2.10
CA LEU A 54 -15.16 8.90 -1.60
C LEU A 54 -15.31 7.71 -2.57
N LEU A 55 -15.43 7.97 -3.87
CA LEU A 55 -15.62 6.94 -4.90
C LEU A 55 -14.31 6.50 -5.57
N GLY A 56 -13.21 7.19 -5.32
CA GLY A 56 -11.88 6.87 -5.82
C GLY A 56 -11.47 5.41 -5.57
N PRO A 57 -11.64 4.86 -4.35
CA PRO A 57 -11.28 3.47 -4.06
C PRO A 57 -12.04 2.43 -4.91
N ALA A 58 -13.31 2.70 -5.26
CA ALA A 58 -14.12 1.78 -6.05
C ALA A 58 -13.79 1.81 -7.56
N THR A 59 -13.19 2.89 -8.05
CA THR A 59 -12.89 3.10 -9.48
C THR A 59 -11.46 2.78 -9.86
N LYS A 60 -10.55 2.65 -8.88
CA LYS A 60 -9.21 2.11 -9.11
C LYS A 60 -9.31 0.63 -9.52
N LYS A 61 -9.29 0.38 -10.83
CA LYS A 61 -9.11 -0.98 -11.39
C LYS A 61 -7.96 -1.66 -10.65
N ALA A 62 -8.14 -2.95 -10.36
CA ALA A 62 -7.24 -3.84 -9.63
C ALA A 62 -5.81 -3.95 -10.22
N SER A 63 -5.07 -2.84 -10.32
CA SER A 63 -3.63 -2.81 -10.56
C SER A 63 -2.86 -3.37 -9.35
N SER A 64 -3.58 -3.78 -8.31
CA SER A 64 -3.14 -4.60 -7.19
C SER A 64 -2.87 -6.06 -7.56
N LYS A 65 -3.31 -6.56 -8.72
CA LYS A 65 -2.82 -7.86 -9.21
C LYS A 65 -1.36 -7.65 -9.60
N GLY A 66 -0.44 -8.23 -8.82
CA GLY A 66 1.00 -8.02 -9.00
C GLY A 66 1.47 -8.14 -10.45
N SER A 67 2.55 -7.42 -10.77
CA SER A 67 3.19 -7.44 -12.07
C SER A 67 4.64 -7.91 -11.96
N TRP A 68 5.18 -8.39 -13.07
CA TRP A 68 6.58 -8.72 -13.16
C TRP A 68 7.43 -7.44 -13.20
N VAL A 69 8.38 -7.32 -12.27
CA VAL A 69 9.34 -6.22 -12.16
C VAL A 69 10.74 -6.77 -12.24
N THR A 70 11.59 -6.18 -13.06
CA THR A 70 12.99 -6.59 -13.24
C THR A 70 13.87 -6.04 -12.12
N LEU A 71 14.67 -6.90 -11.49
CA LEU A 71 15.63 -6.55 -10.44
C LEU A 71 17.02 -6.20 -10.99
N GLY A 72 17.34 -6.67 -12.21
CA GLY A 72 18.64 -6.46 -12.84
C GLY A 72 19.18 -7.74 -13.47
N SER A 73 20.50 -7.77 -13.70
CA SER A 73 21.18 -8.95 -14.22
C SER A 73 21.39 -9.99 -13.12
N ALA A 74 21.26 -11.28 -13.46
CA ALA A 74 21.62 -12.39 -12.60
C ALA A 74 23.09 -12.34 -12.14
N LYS A 75 23.97 -11.68 -12.92
CA LYS A 75 25.38 -11.49 -12.59
C LYS A 75 25.62 -10.46 -11.50
N ASP A 76 24.65 -9.57 -11.24
CA ASP A 76 24.75 -8.57 -10.16
C ASP A 76 24.72 -9.21 -8.77
N PHE A 77 24.39 -10.51 -8.70
CA PHE A 77 24.29 -11.33 -7.50
C PHE A 77 25.32 -12.47 -7.57
N ALA A 78 26.30 -12.51 -6.67
CA ALA A 78 27.28 -13.60 -6.64
C ALA A 78 26.67 -14.89 -6.08
N VAL A 79 27.10 -16.05 -6.57
CA VAL A 79 26.64 -17.35 -6.05
C VAL A 79 27.09 -17.50 -4.59
N GLY A 80 26.16 -17.89 -3.72
CA GLY A 80 26.34 -17.98 -2.28
C GLY A 80 26.14 -16.66 -1.52
N GLU A 81 25.95 -15.54 -2.22
CA GLU A 81 25.73 -14.23 -1.61
C GLU A 81 24.23 -13.94 -1.40
N THR A 82 23.94 -13.20 -0.34
CA THR A 82 22.64 -12.54 -0.13
C THR A 82 22.85 -11.04 -0.17
N LYS A 83 22.21 -10.39 -1.14
CA LYS A 83 22.40 -8.97 -1.46
C LYS A 83 21.08 -8.22 -1.49
N LEU A 84 21.11 -6.97 -1.04
CA LEU A 84 19.95 -6.08 -1.08
C LEU A 84 19.75 -5.57 -2.50
N ALA A 85 18.51 -5.57 -2.98
CA ALA A 85 18.13 -4.99 -4.25
C ALA A 85 16.86 -4.15 -4.11
N ASP A 86 16.81 -3.04 -4.84
CA ASP A 86 15.65 -2.15 -4.87
C ASP A 86 14.89 -2.33 -6.19
N PHE A 87 13.57 -2.19 -6.12
CA PHE A 87 12.70 -2.19 -7.28
C PHE A 87 11.60 -1.15 -7.14
N LEU A 88 11.00 -0.75 -8.26
CA LEU A 88 9.86 0.16 -8.25
C LEU A 88 8.56 -0.63 -8.06
N SER A 89 7.80 -0.28 -7.03
CA SER A 89 6.50 -0.87 -6.78
C SER A 89 5.58 -0.64 -7.97
N PRO A 90 4.90 -1.67 -8.51
CA PRO A 90 4.03 -1.49 -9.66
C PRO A 90 2.69 -0.83 -9.31
N VAL A 91 2.36 -0.75 -8.02
CA VAL A 91 1.16 -0.05 -7.53
C VAL A 91 1.41 1.43 -7.23
N ARG A 92 2.62 1.93 -7.50
CA ARG A 92 2.99 3.34 -7.28
C ARG A 92 2.26 4.29 -8.24
N SER A 93 2.00 5.50 -7.79
CA SER A 93 1.53 6.60 -8.64
C SER A 93 2.71 7.35 -9.27
N LEU A 94 2.44 8.09 -10.35
CA LEU A 94 3.47 8.86 -11.08
C LEU A 94 4.16 9.94 -10.23
N GLY A 95 3.54 10.37 -9.12
CA GLY A 95 4.10 11.35 -8.19
C GLY A 95 4.85 10.78 -6.98
N ASP A 96 4.94 9.45 -6.84
CA ASP A 96 5.49 8.84 -5.61
C ASP A 96 7.02 9.01 -5.48
N GLY A 97 7.74 9.25 -6.58
CA GLY A 97 9.19 9.45 -6.55
C GLY A 97 9.92 8.32 -5.79
N GLU A 98 10.74 8.70 -4.82
CA GLU A 98 11.50 7.76 -3.98
C GLU A 98 10.60 6.87 -3.10
N THR A 99 9.40 7.31 -2.72
CA THR A 99 8.48 6.47 -1.92
C THR A 99 7.87 5.33 -2.74
N GLY A 100 8.07 5.34 -4.06
CA GLY A 100 7.72 4.23 -4.94
C GLY A 100 8.76 3.10 -4.97
N LYS A 101 9.95 3.28 -4.37
CA LYS A 101 10.98 2.25 -4.28
C LYS A 101 10.74 1.32 -3.10
N VAL A 102 10.90 0.02 -3.34
CA VAL A 102 10.76 -1.04 -2.35
C VAL A 102 12.02 -1.90 -2.41
N ALA A 103 12.50 -2.31 -1.25
CA ALA A 103 13.68 -3.16 -1.13
C ALA A 103 13.30 -4.64 -0.97
N CYS A 104 14.17 -5.53 -1.45
CA CYS A 104 14.09 -6.97 -1.27
C CYS A 104 15.49 -7.57 -1.09
N TRP A 105 15.55 -8.76 -0.50
CA TRP A 105 16.80 -9.52 -0.37
C TRP A 105 16.85 -10.61 -1.43
N VAL A 106 17.92 -10.62 -2.23
CA VAL A 106 18.17 -11.64 -3.25
C VAL A 106 19.29 -12.55 -2.77
N ARG A 107 18.98 -13.82 -2.56
CA ARG A 107 19.94 -14.88 -2.28
C ARG A 107 20.15 -15.72 -3.54
N ARG A 108 21.38 -15.82 -4.03
CA ARG A 108 21.72 -16.67 -5.16
C ARG A 108 22.30 -17.99 -4.67
N ILE A 109 21.53 -19.07 -4.78
CA ILE A 109 21.89 -20.41 -4.27
C ILE A 109 22.86 -21.09 -5.23
N SER A 110 22.59 -21.02 -6.54
CA SER A 110 23.42 -21.59 -7.59
C SER A 110 23.37 -20.71 -8.85
N ALA A 111 23.99 -21.14 -9.95
CA ALA A 111 24.04 -20.34 -11.17
C ALA A 111 22.65 -19.94 -11.70
N GLN A 112 21.63 -20.79 -11.54
CA GLN A 112 20.25 -20.55 -12.01
C GLN A 112 19.20 -20.56 -10.90
N GLN A 113 19.60 -20.83 -9.64
CA GLN A 113 18.68 -20.89 -8.52
C GLN A 113 18.81 -19.65 -7.64
N PHE A 114 17.69 -18.96 -7.48
CA PHE A 114 17.58 -17.75 -6.67
C PHE A 114 16.49 -17.94 -5.62
N GLN A 115 16.55 -17.13 -4.58
CA GLN A 115 15.50 -16.99 -3.59
C GLN A 115 15.39 -15.49 -3.30
N VAL A 116 14.21 -14.92 -3.50
CA VAL A 116 14.01 -13.48 -3.31
C VAL A 116 13.03 -13.27 -2.18
N PHE A 117 13.51 -12.70 -1.08
CA PHE A 117 12.71 -12.40 0.10
C PHE A 117 12.20 -10.98 0.06
N ALA A 118 10.97 -10.78 0.51
CA ALA A 118 10.52 -9.46 0.90
C ALA A 118 11.35 -8.97 2.09
N ILE A 119 11.61 -7.67 2.13
CA ILE A 119 12.33 -7.07 3.26
C ILE A 119 11.50 -7.12 4.56
N ASN A 120 10.19 -7.34 4.45
CA ASN A 120 9.24 -7.28 5.57
C ASN A 120 9.33 -8.52 6.48
N CYS A 121 9.57 -8.27 7.76
CA CYS A 121 9.46 -9.24 8.83
C CYS A 121 8.02 -9.79 8.93
N ALA A 122 7.89 -11.11 9.10
CA ALA A 122 6.61 -11.80 9.22
C ALA A 122 5.81 -11.52 10.50
N HIS A 123 6.34 -10.72 11.43
CA HIS A 123 5.59 -10.24 12.59
C HIS A 123 4.65 -9.10 12.21
N LEU A 124 5.20 -7.90 11.99
CA LEU A 124 4.43 -6.68 11.70
C LEU A 124 5.02 -5.86 10.54
N GLY A 125 5.88 -6.47 9.72
CA GLY A 125 6.34 -5.88 8.46
C GLY A 125 7.58 -4.98 8.54
N CYS A 126 8.21 -4.82 9.71
CA CYS A 126 9.49 -4.10 9.85
C CYS A 126 10.58 -4.65 8.90
N PRO A 127 11.47 -3.81 8.36
CA PRO A 127 12.53 -4.27 7.47
C PRO A 127 13.56 -5.14 8.22
N VAL A 128 13.84 -6.33 7.70
CA VAL A 128 14.89 -7.21 8.21
C VAL A 128 16.24 -6.90 7.57
N ARG A 129 17.32 -7.12 8.33
CA ARG A 129 18.70 -6.98 7.86
C ARG A 129 19.39 -8.33 7.78
N TRP A 130 20.15 -8.56 6.72
CA TRP A 130 21.03 -9.72 6.57
C TRP A 130 22.35 -9.52 7.32
N PHE A 131 22.77 -10.54 8.08
CA PHE A 131 24.06 -10.59 8.78
C PHE A 131 24.85 -11.79 8.27
N ALA A 132 25.83 -11.53 7.39
CA ALA A 132 26.57 -12.58 6.69
C ALA A 132 27.38 -13.49 7.63
N GLN A 133 27.92 -12.95 8.73
CA GLN A 133 28.74 -13.70 9.68
C GLN A 133 27.93 -14.78 10.41
N SER A 134 26.69 -14.47 10.80
CA SER A 134 25.81 -15.40 11.49
C SER A 134 24.87 -16.15 10.53
N LYS A 135 24.82 -15.75 9.26
CA LYS A 135 23.85 -16.23 8.26
C LYS A 135 22.39 -16.11 8.72
N LEU A 136 22.06 -14.97 9.31
CA LEU A 136 20.72 -14.70 9.83
C LEU A 136 20.15 -13.40 9.26
N PHE A 137 18.85 -13.38 9.01
CA PHE A 137 18.10 -12.14 8.92
C PHE A 137 17.61 -11.76 10.31
N MET A 138 17.81 -10.51 10.73
CA MET A 138 17.34 -10.02 12.02
C MET A 138 16.49 -8.77 11.86
N CYS A 139 15.37 -8.74 12.59
CA CYS A 139 14.43 -7.64 12.67
C CYS A 139 14.73 -6.81 13.94
N PRO A 140 15.07 -5.51 13.81
CA PRO A 140 15.45 -4.68 14.96
C PRO A 140 14.26 -4.28 15.85
N CYS A 141 13.02 -4.43 15.37
CA CYS A 141 11.85 -3.95 16.11
C CYS A 141 11.56 -4.75 17.38
N HIS A 142 11.59 -6.08 17.29
CA HIS A 142 11.23 -6.97 18.41
C HIS A 142 12.07 -8.26 18.44
N GLY A 143 13.23 -8.28 17.78
CA GLY A 143 14.15 -9.42 17.80
C GLY A 143 13.69 -10.65 16.99
N GLY A 144 12.87 -10.47 15.95
CA GLY A 144 12.56 -11.56 15.02
C GLY A 144 13.80 -12.00 14.26
N ALA A 145 14.08 -13.29 14.21
CA ALA A 145 15.24 -13.84 13.50
C ALA A 145 14.86 -14.97 12.54
N TYR A 146 15.57 -15.05 11.43
CA TYR A 146 15.35 -16.03 10.37
C TYR A 146 16.67 -16.59 9.86
N TYR A 147 16.67 -17.87 9.48
CA TYR A 147 17.81 -18.51 8.83
C TYR A 147 18.02 -18.01 7.40
N GLU A 148 19.14 -18.40 6.80
CA GLU A 148 19.51 -18.00 5.43
C GLU A 148 18.50 -18.41 4.35
N ASP A 149 17.71 -19.46 4.62
CA ASP A 149 16.63 -19.93 3.75
C ASP A 149 15.29 -19.21 3.99
N GLY A 150 15.25 -18.26 4.93
CA GLY A 150 14.07 -17.50 5.32
C GLY A 150 13.19 -18.20 6.36
N SER A 151 13.51 -19.42 6.78
CA SER A 151 12.74 -20.10 7.83
C SER A 151 12.90 -19.40 9.18
N ARG A 152 11.87 -19.51 10.04
CA ARG A 152 11.86 -18.85 11.35
C ARG A 152 12.94 -19.46 12.24
N ALA A 153 13.82 -18.62 12.77
CA ALA A 153 14.79 -19.03 13.78
C ALA A 153 14.28 -18.73 15.20
N SER A 154 13.85 -17.49 15.47
CA SER A 154 13.40 -17.09 16.81
C SER A 154 12.61 -15.78 16.82
N GLY A 155 12.17 -15.38 18.01
CA GLY A 155 11.46 -14.14 18.27
C GLY A 155 9.94 -14.23 18.08
N PRO A 156 9.25 -13.08 18.15
CA PRO A 156 7.79 -12.99 18.03
C PRO A 156 7.15 -13.50 16.72
N PRO A 157 7.77 -13.37 15.52
CA PRO A 157 7.13 -13.83 14.28
C PRO A 157 6.78 -15.31 14.39
N GLU A 158 5.60 -15.73 13.96
CA GLU A 158 5.13 -17.13 14.04
C GLU A 158 5.59 -18.00 12.84
N ARG A 159 6.11 -17.37 11.78
CA ARG A 159 6.43 -18.01 10.49
C ARG A 159 7.69 -17.41 9.86
N GLY A 160 8.16 -18.03 8.78
CA GLY A 160 9.32 -17.58 7.99
C GLY A 160 9.07 -16.29 7.20
N LEU A 161 10.13 -15.76 6.58
CA LEU A 161 10.07 -14.61 5.67
C LEU A 161 9.22 -14.91 4.44
N PHE A 162 8.65 -13.85 3.88
CA PHE A 162 7.88 -13.94 2.65
C PHE A 162 8.82 -13.96 1.44
N GLU A 163 8.47 -14.78 0.45
CA GLU A 163 9.22 -14.90 -0.79
C GLU A 163 8.41 -14.36 -1.98
N TYR A 164 9.09 -13.64 -2.86
CA TYR A 164 8.54 -13.29 -4.16
C TYR A 164 8.70 -14.46 -5.13
N ARG A 165 7.70 -14.66 -5.99
CA ARG A 165 7.89 -15.49 -7.18
C ARG A 165 8.87 -14.79 -8.10
N TYR A 166 9.86 -15.51 -8.60
CA TYR A 166 10.83 -14.98 -9.55
C TYR A 166 10.80 -15.77 -10.86
N LYS A 167 11.31 -15.14 -11.91
CA LYS A 167 11.62 -15.75 -13.20
C LYS A 167 13.00 -15.30 -13.65
N LEU A 168 13.69 -16.18 -14.37
CA LEU A 168 14.99 -15.91 -14.97
C LEU A 168 14.84 -16.01 -16.49
N ASP A 169 14.88 -14.86 -17.17
CA ASP A 169 14.78 -14.76 -18.61
C ASP A 169 16.19 -14.45 -19.17
N GLY A 170 16.94 -15.52 -19.49
CA GLY A 170 18.35 -15.41 -19.86
C GLY A 170 19.20 -14.89 -18.70
N ASP A 171 19.70 -13.66 -18.81
CA ASP A 171 20.48 -12.98 -17.77
C ASP A 171 19.63 -12.06 -16.89
N SER A 172 18.33 -11.90 -17.17
CA SER A 172 17.45 -10.96 -16.45
C SER A 172 16.67 -11.65 -15.33
N LEU A 173 16.85 -11.17 -14.09
CA LEU A 173 16.08 -11.63 -12.93
C LEU A 173 14.87 -10.71 -12.74
N SER A 174 13.67 -11.29 -12.72
CA SER A 174 12.42 -10.55 -12.47
C SER A 174 11.60 -11.19 -11.36
N ILE A 175 10.86 -10.38 -10.59
CA ILE A 175 9.98 -10.81 -9.51
C ILE A 175 8.54 -10.38 -9.75
N HIS A 176 7.59 -11.15 -9.23
CA HIS A 176 6.17 -10.79 -9.25
C HIS A 176 5.84 -9.97 -8.00
N ALA A 177 5.79 -8.65 -8.15
CA ALA A 177 5.60 -7.69 -7.07
C ALA A 177 4.27 -6.92 -7.23
N GLY A 178 3.81 -6.24 -6.17
CA GLY A 178 2.58 -5.43 -6.17
C GLY A 178 1.67 -5.75 -5.00
N ASP A 179 1.61 -7.02 -4.62
CA ASP A 179 1.04 -7.45 -3.35
C ASP A 179 2.10 -7.26 -2.25
N MET A 180 1.85 -6.34 -1.32
CA MET A 180 2.70 -6.24 -0.13
C MET A 180 2.44 -7.45 0.77
N PRO A 181 3.48 -8.16 1.20
CA PRO A 181 3.32 -9.27 2.12
C PRO A 181 2.92 -8.72 3.49
N THR A 182 1.65 -8.90 3.85
CA THR A 182 1.10 -8.50 5.15
C THR A 182 0.55 -9.74 5.86
N LEU A 183 0.12 -9.57 7.12
CA LEU A 183 -0.62 -10.64 7.81
C LEU A 183 -1.92 -11.03 7.07
N ALA A 184 -2.57 -10.07 6.41
CA ALA A 184 -3.82 -10.26 5.69
C ALA A 184 -3.62 -10.79 4.26
N THR A 185 -2.49 -10.46 3.63
CA THR A 185 -2.15 -10.85 2.26
C THR A 185 -1.07 -11.93 2.32
N GLN A 186 -1.49 -13.18 2.56
CA GLN A 186 -0.64 -14.35 2.34
C GLN A 186 -0.39 -14.51 0.83
N ALA A 187 0.45 -13.64 0.27
CA ALA A 187 0.96 -13.79 -1.07
C ALA A 187 1.76 -15.09 -1.13
N ALA A 188 1.11 -16.14 -1.64
CA ALA A 188 1.72 -17.42 -1.99
C ALA A 188 2.54 -18.12 -0.88
N CYS A 189 1.93 -18.36 0.28
CA CYS A 189 2.13 -19.69 0.84
C CYS A 189 1.48 -20.65 -0.16
N LYS A 190 2.27 -21.21 -1.09
CA LYS A 190 2.13 -22.67 -1.20
C LYS A 190 2.34 -23.13 0.24
N GLU A 191 1.37 -23.80 0.83
CA GLU A 191 1.64 -24.64 1.98
C GLU A 191 2.82 -25.53 1.56
N LYS A 192 4.04 -25.13 1.93
CA LYS A 192 5.01 -26.14 2.30
C LYS A 192 4.46 -26.65 3.61
N PRO A 193 4.00 -27.90 3.71
CA PRO A 193 3.65 -28.46 5.00
C PRO A 193 4.85 -28.16 5.89
N LEU A 194 4.59 -27.57 7.04
CA LEU A 194 5.58 -27.47 8.09
C LEU A 194 6.08 -28.91 8.27
N VAL A 195 7.25 -29.24 7.71
CA VAL A 195 7.97 -30.41 8.16
C VAL A 195 8.41 -30.01 9.55
N GLN A 196 7.55 -30.31 10.50
CA GLN A 196 7.91 -30.39 11.89
C GLN A 196 9.06 -31.40 11.91
N ILE A 197 10.29 -30.87 11.95
CA ILE A 197 11.45 -31.69 12.27
C ILE A 197 11.15 -32.17 13.68
N GLU A 198 10.70 -33.42 13.80
CA GLU A 198 10.68 -34.11 15.08
C GLU A 198 12.09 -33.93 15.65
N PRO A 199 12.23 -33.40 16.88
CA PRO A 199 13.55 -33.27 17.47
C PRO A 199 14.20 -34.63 17.36
N ALA A 200 15.41 -34.65 16.77
CA ALA A 200 16.22 -35.85 16.64
C ALA A 200 16.06 -36.63 17.94
N ALA A 201 15.45 -37.83 17.83
CA ALA A 201 15.14 -38.65 18.97
C ALA A 201 16.36 -38.62 19.87
N THR A 202 16.16 -38.10 21.08
CA THR A 202 17.15 -38.18 22.13
C THR A 202 17.45 -39.66 22.21
N GLU A 203 18.61 -40.10 21.70
CA GLU A 203 19.16 -41.39 22.05
C GLU A 203 19.33 -41.31 23.55
N THR A 204 18.29 -41.79 24.24
CA THR A 204 18.31 -42.10 25.64
C THR A 204 19.42 -43.12 25.79
N ARG A 205 20.57 -42.61 26.21
CA ARG A 205 21.59 -43.35 26.92
C ARG A 205 20.89 -44.06 28.09
N SER A 206 20.42 -45.28 27.85
CA SER A 206 20.02 -46.23 28.87
C SER A 206 20.55 -47.61 28.48
N LYS A 207 21.88 -47.77 28.61
CA LYS A 207 22.40 -49.08 29.02
C LYS A 207 22.39 -49.08 30.56
N PRO A 208 21.59 -49.92 31.21
CA PRO A 208 21.75 -50.15 32.65
C PRO A 208 23.12 -50.79 32.89
N TRP A 209 23.83 -50.27 33.89
CA TRP A 209 25.00 -50.93 34.47
C TRP A 209 24.58 -52.33 34.92
N GLN A 210 25.27 -53.36 34.43
CA GLN A 210 25.23 -54.69 35.03
C GLN A 210 26.32 -54.73 36.10
N ALA A 211 25.93 -55.00 37.34
CA ALA A 211 26.81 -55.40 38.42
C ALA A 211 26.91 -56.93 38.44
#